data_AF-T1EK54-F1
#
_entry.id   AF-T1EK54-F1
#
_cell.length_a   1.000
_cell.length_b   1.000
_cell.length_c   1.000
_cell.angle_alpha   90.00
_cell.angle_beta   90.00
_cell.angle_gamma   90.00
#
_symmetry.space_group_name_H-M   'P 1'
#
loop_
_entity.id
_entity.type
_entity.pdbx_description
1 polymer ?
#
loop_
_entity_poly.entity_id
_entity_poly.type
_entity_poly.pdbx_seq_one_letter_code
_entity_poly.pdbx_strand_id
1 'polypeptide(L)' 'RRPMNAFIIFSKRHRPLVHQKYPNQDNRTVSKILGEWWYSLKSHEKKEYHDLANQ' A
#
# COMPACT_ATOMS: atom_id res chain seq x y z
N ARG A 1 -15.80 10.69 1.60
CA ARG A 1 -14.63 9.78 1.80
C ARG A 1 -14.75 8.67 0.76
N ARG A 2 -13.74 8.46 -0.10
CA ARG A 2 -13.75 7.32 -1.05
C ARG A 2 -13.62 6.03 -0.25
N PRO A 3 -14.34 4.94 -0.60
CA PRO A 3 -14.17 3.65 0.06
C PRO A 3 -12.71 3.23 0.00
N MET A 4 -12.17 2.78 1.13
CA MET A 4 -10.77 2.35 1.21
C MET A 4 -10.66 0.98 0.55
N ASN A 5 -10.23 0.98 -0.71
CA ASN A 5 -9.91 -0.27 -1.40
C ASN A 5 -8.69 -0.95 -0.74
N ALA A 6 -8.48 -2.22 -1.08
CA ALA A 6 -7.38 -3.04 -0.58
C ALA A 6 -6.01 -2.34 -0.69
N PHE A 7 -5.79 -1.61 -1.78
CA PHE A 7 -4.57 -0.83 -2.00
C PHE A 7 -4.41 0.34 -1.02
N ILE A 8 -5.48 1.07 -0.67
CA ILE A 8 -5.41 2.16 0.30
C ILE A 8 -5.10 1.64 1.70
N ILE A 9 -5.63 0.48 2.09
CA ILE A 9 -5.31 -0.18 3.37
C ILE A 9 -3.84 -0.59 3.40
N PHE A 10 -3.37 -1.25 2.34
CA PHE A 10 -1.96 -1.62 2.17
C PHE A 10 -1.04 -0.40 2.24
N SER A 11 -1.37 0.65 1.47
CA SER A 11 -0.61 1.90 1.39
C SER A 11 -0.48 2.55 2.77
N LYS A 12 -1.57 2.63 3.56
CA LYS A 12 -1.51 3.19 4.92
C LYS A 12 -0.55 2.43 5.84
N ARG A 13 -0.54 1.09 5.79
CA ARG A 13 0.35 0.27 6.63
C ARG A 13 1.81 0.38 6.20
N HIS A 14 2.08 0.43 4.90
CA HIS A 14 3.45 0.41 4.37
C HIS A 14 4.08 1.78 4.18
N ARG A 15 3.29 2.86 4.14
CA ARG A 15 3.78 4.24 4.04
C ARG A 15 4.86 4.59 5.06
N PRO A 16 4.73 4.31 6.37
CA PRO A 16 5.81 4.59 7.33
C PRO A 16 7.07 3.76 7.03
N LEU A 17 6.93 2.52 6.54
CA LEU A 17 8.04 1.67 6.15
C LEU A 17 8.81 2.25 4.95
N VAL A 18 8.07 2.73 3.93
CA VAL A 18 8.66 3.39 2.76
C VAL A 18 9.33 4.70 3.18
N HIS A 19 8.73 5.46 4.09
CA HIS A 19 9.34 6.69 4.61
C HIS A 19 10.62 6.43 5.41
N GLN A 20 10.67 5.33 6.16
CA GLN A 20 11.86 4.92 6.89
C GLN A 20 12.98 4.46 5.93
N LYS A 21 12.63 3.73 4.87
CA LYS A 21 13.60 3.22 3.89
C LYS A 21 14.07 4.31 2.92
N TYR A 22 13.20 5.26 2.64
CA TYR A 22 13.44 6.37 1.73
C TYR A 22 13.09 7.71 2.40
N PRO A 23 13.88 8.13 3.42
CA PRO A 23 13.73 9.45 4.00
C PRO A 23 13.98 10.49 2.92
N ASN A 24 13.14 11.53 2.84
CA ASN A 24 13.17 12.62 1.84
C ASN A 24 12.61 12.30 0.45
N GLN A 25 11.87 11.19 0.27
CA GLN A 25 11.15 10.97 -0.99
C GLN A 25 9.78 11.66 -1.00
N ASP A 26 9.46 12.28 -2.14
CA ASP A 26 8.16 12.88 -2.38
C ASP A 26 7.03 11.86 -2.33
N ASN A 27 5.83 12.33 -1.96
CA ASN A 27 4.61 11.53 -1.96
C ASN A 27 4.34 10.86 -3.31
N ARG A 28 4.78 11.47 -4.42
CA ARG A 28 4.70 10.90 -5.76
C ARG A 28 5.56 9.63 -5.89
N THR A 29 6.81 9.69 -5.45
CA THR A 29 7.73 8.55 -5.47
C THR A 29 7.27 7.47 -4.50
N VAL A 30 6.85 7.86 -3.29
CA VAL A 30 6.28 6.94 -2.31
C VAL A 30 5.06 6.20 -2.88
N SER A 31 4.17 6.89 -3.60
CA SER A 31 3.01 6.26 -4.21
C SER A 31 3.39 5.28 -5.33
N LYS A 32 4.44 5.59 -6.11
CA LYS A 32 4.98 4.64 -7.10
C LYS A 32 5.54 3.39 -6.44
N ILE A 33 6.39 3.54 -5.41
CA ILE A 33 6.99 2.42 -4.67
C ILE A 33 5.90 1.54 -4.06
N LEU A 34 4.89 2.14 -3.42
CA LEU A 34 3.77 1.40 -2.85
C LEU A 34 2.95 0.68 -3.94
N GLY A 35 2.78 1.29 -5.11
CA GLY A 35 2.15 0.65 -6.26
C GLY A 35 2.92 -0.59 -6.72
N GLU A 36 4.24 -0.47 -6.86
CA GLU A 36 5.10 -1.60 -7.24
C GLU A 36 5.08 -2.71 -6.20
N TRP A 37 5.18 -2.38 -4.92
CA TRP A 37 5.09 -3.36 -3.84
C TRP A 37 3.74 -4.07 -3.84
N TRP A 38 2.66 -3.31 -4.03
CA TRP A 38 1.32 -3.87 -4.15
C TRP A 38 1.25 -4.85 -5.33
N TYR A 39 1.80 -4.51 -6.50
CA TYR A 39 1.85 -5.43 -7.63
C TYR A 39 2.71 -6.68 -7.34
N SER A 40 3.82 -6.53 -6.62
CA SER A 40 4.70 -7.62 -6.19
C SER A 40 4.15 -8.49 -5.06
N LEU A 41 3.09 -8.07 -4.35
CA LEU A 41 2.47 -8.90 -3.31
C LEU A 41 1.94 -10.21 -3.90
N LYS A 42 2.05 -11.27 -3.11
CA LYS A 42 1.50 -12.58 -3.48
C LYS A 42 -0.02 -12.56 -3.43
N SER A 43 -0.66 -13.45 -4.18
CA SER A 43 -2.13 -13.53 -4.25
C SER A 43 -2.79 -13.73 -2.89
N HIS A 44 -2.14 -14.43 -1.94
CA HIS A 44 -2.67 -14.61 -0.59
C HIS A 44 -2.66 -13.31 0.23
N GLU A 45 -1.58 -12.53 0.15
CA GLU A 45 -1.48 -11.23 0.84
C GLU A 45 -2.48 -10.24 0.25
N LYS A 46 -2.56 -10.16 -1.08
CA LYS A 46 -3.58 -9.35 -1.76
C LYS A 46 -4.97 -9.76 -1.31
N LYS A 47 -5.26 -11.06 -1.21
CA LYS A 47 -6.55 -11.56 -0.76
C LYS A 47 -6.89 -11.07 0.66
N GLU A 48 -5.94 -11.11 1.59
CA GLU A 48 -6.15 -10.57 2.95
C GLU A 48 -6.53 -9.08 2.93
N TYR A 49 -5.84 -8.26 2.12
CA TYR A 49 -6.18 -6.84 1.98
C TYR A 49 -7.52 -6.61 1.28
N HIS A 50 -7.89 -7.47 0.33
CA HIS A 50 -9.21 -7.44 -0.31
C HIS A 50 -10.33 -7.82 0.66
N ASP A 51 -10.11 -8.85 1.48
CA ASP A 51 -11.05 -9.27 2.52
C ASP A 51 -11.21 -8.15 3.57
N LEU A 52 -10.11 -7.51 4.00
CA LEU A 52 -10.11 -6.35 4.89
C LEU A 52 -10.83 -5.12 4.30
N ALA A 53 -10.83 -4.95 2.98
CA ALA A 53 -11.49 -3.84 2.30
C ALA A 53 -12.99 -4.08 2.05
N ASN A 54 -13.41 -5.34 2.04
CA ASN A 54 -14.79 -5.76 1.87
C ASN A 54 -15.55 -5.91 3.21
N GLN A 55 -14.88 -5.64 4.33
CA GLN A 55 -15.43 -5.65 5.69
C GLN A 55 -15.84 -4.25 6.14
#